data_AF-F3FX36-F1
#
_entry.id   AF-F3FX36-F1
#
_cell.length_a   1.000
_cell.length_b   1.000
_cell.length_c   1.000
_cell.angle_alpha   90.00
_cell.angle_beta   90.00
_cell.angle_gamma   90.00
#
_symmetry.space_group_name_H-M   'P 1'
#
loop_
_entity.id
_entity.type
_entity.pdbx_description
1 polymer ?
#
loop_
_entity_poly.entity_id
_entity_poly.type
_entity_poly.pdbx_seq_one_letter_code
_entity_poly.pdbx_strand_id
1 'polypeptide(L)' 'STLSGDNHSRLIAGYGSNETAGNHSDLIAGYGSTGTAGSDSSLVAGYGSTQTAGGDSALTAGYGSTQTAQEGSNLT' A
#
# COMPACT_ATOMS: atom_id res chain seq x y z
N SER A 1 -8.27 10.50 5.56
CA SER A 1 -9.14 9.66 6.42
C SER A 1 -8.40 8.38 6.79
N THR A 2 -8.91 7.56 7.71
CA THR A 2 -8.28 6.27 8.06
C THR A 2 -9.15 5.12 7.56
N LEU A 3 -8.55 4.18 6.84
CA LEU A 3 -9.17 2.94 6.39
C LEU A 3 -8.39 1.76 7.00
N SER A 4 -9.12 0.82 7.60
CA SER A 4 -8.53 -0.38 8.19
C SER A 4 -9.21 -1.61 7.63
N GLY A 5 -8.41 -2.58 7.22
CA GLY A 5 -8.83 -3.88 6.73
C GLY A 5 -8.11 -5.00 7.49
N ASP A 6 -8.75 -6.16 7.54
CA ASP A 6 -8.12 -7.41 7.96
C ASP A 6 -7.42 -8.09 6.76
N ASN A 7 -7.21 -9.40 6.81
CA ASN A 7 -6.62 -10.13 5.68
C ASN A 7 -7.58 -10.15 4.49
N HIS A 8 -7.06 -10.07 3.27
CA HIS A 8 -7.88 -10.10 2.03
C HIS A 8 -8.78 -8.87 1.88
N SER A 9 -8.41 -7.78 2.54
CA SER A 9 -9.12 -6.52 2.44
C SER A 9 -8.74 -5.77 1.16
N ARG A 10 -9.67 -4.99 0.63
CA ARG A 10 -9.44 -4.05 -0.48
C ARG A 10 -9.75 -2.63 -0.04
N LEU A 11 -8.74 -1.78 -0.02
CA LEU A 11 -8.82 -0.42 0.51
C LEU A 11 -8.47 0.57 -0.61
N ILE A 12 -9.32 1.59 -0.78
CA ILE A 12 -9.09 2.69 -1.73
C ILE A 12 -9.14 4.00 -0.97
N ALA A 13 -8.01 4.68 -0.91
CA ALA A 13 -7.86 5.93 -0.18
C ALA A 13 -8.17 7.17 -1.03
N GLY A 14 -8.71 8.19 -0.36
CA GLY A 14 -8.75 9.56 -0.88
C GLY A 14 -7.46 10.32 -0.56
N TYR A 15 -7.44 11.62 -0.83
CA TYR A 15 -6.32 12.52 -0.50
C TYR A 15 -5.91 12.43 0.98
N GLY A 16 -4.60 12.34 1.25
CA GLY A 16 -4.04 12.41 2.60
C GLY A 16 -4.62 11.37 3.55
N SER A 17 -4.87 10.16 3.05
CA SER A 17 -5.44 9.08 3.86
C SER A 17 -4.36 8.21 4.49
N ASN A 18 -4.78 7.43 5.48
CA ASN A 18 -4.00 6.35 6.05
C ASN A 18 -4.71 5.02 5.81
N GLU A 19 -4.03 4.05 5.24
CA GLU A 19 -4.53 2.68 5.06
C GLU A 19 -3.74 1.69 5.91
N THR A 20 -4.42 0.70 6.48
CA THR A 20 -3.77 -0.44 7.14
C THR A 20 -4.53 -1.71 6.81
N ALA A 21 -3.83 -2.76 6.37
CA ALA A 21 -4.44 -4.04 6.03
C ALA A 21 -3.59 -5.23 6.48
N GLY A 22 -4.23 -6.39 6.62
CA GLY A 22 -3.55 -7.67 6.83
C GLY A 22 -2.92 -8.22 5.55
N ASN A 23 -2.57 -9.50 5.57
CA ASN A 23 -1.94 -10.20 4.45
C ASN A 23 -2.91 -10.38 3.27
N HIS A 24 -2.34 -10.56 2.08
CA HIS A 24 -3.09 -10.77 0.84
C HIS A 24 -4.10 -9.66 0.54
N SER A 25 -3.75 -8.41 0.83
CA SER A 25 -4.66 -7.27 0.68
C SER A 25 -4.28 -6.40 -0.51
N ASP A 26 -5.26 -5.66 -1.01
CA ASP A 26 -5.11 -4.70 -2.10
C ASP A 26 -5.27 -3.26 -1.57
N LEU A 27 -4.22 -2.44 -1.68
CA LEU A 27 -4.26 -1.03 -1.29
C LEU A 27 -4.03 -0.14 -2.50
N ILE A 28 -4.93 0.81 -2.71
CA ILE A 28 -4.78 1.88 -3.70
C ILE A 28 -4.76 3.22 -2.98
N ALA A 29 -3.60 3.87 -2.96
CA ALA A 29 -3.42 5.15 -2.29
C ALA A 29 -3.91 6.33 -3.15
N GLY A 30 -4.62 7.26 -2.51
CA GLY A 30 -4.84 8.59 -3.07
C GLY A 30 -3.60 9.48 -2.92
N TYR A 31 -3.62 10.70 -3.48
CA TYR A 31 -2.50 11.65 -3.36
C TYR A 31 -2.05 11.86 -1.91
N GLY A 32 -0.74 11.82 -1.66
CA GLY A 32 -0.14 12.12 -0.36
C GLY A 32 -0.59 11.19 0.76
N SER A 33 -1.04 9.98 0.43
CA SER A 33 -1.53 9.01 1.43
C SER A 33 -0.40 8.17 2.00
N THR A 34 -0.67 7.50 3.13
CA THR A 34 0.25 6.59 3.78
C THR A 34 -0.40 5.22 4.01
N GLY A 35 0.16 4.15 3.44
CA GLY A 35 -0.43 2.81 3.54
C GLY A 35 0.53 1.76 4.12
N THR A 36 0.00 0.83 4.90
CA THR A 36 0.72 -0.37 5.33
C THR A 36 -0.10 -1.63 5.05
N ALA A 37 0.49 -2.64 4.42
CA ALA A 37 -0.12 -3.96 4.23
C ALA A 37 0.79 -5.09 4.73
N GLY A 38 0.20 -6.25 4.99
CA GLY A 38 0.91 -7.47 5.35
C GLY A 38 1.67 -8.13 4.18
N SER A 39 2.02 -9.40 4.33
CA SER A 39 2.67 -10.18 3.25
C SER A 39 1.74 -10.41 2.07
N ASP A 40 2.31 -10.80 0.93
CA ASP A 40 1.58 -11.24 -0.26
C ASP A 40 0.55 -10.22 -0.77
N SER A 41 0.80 -8.93 -0.54
CA SER A 41 -0.17 -7.87 -0.79
C SER A 41 0.13 -7.12 -2.08
N SER A 42 -0.89 -6.47 -2.66
CA SER A 42 -0.75 -5.57 -3.81
C SER A 42 -0.93 -4.13 -3.38
N LEU A 43 0.06 -3.29 -3.62
CA LEU A 43 0.05 -1.88 -3.25
C LEU A 43 0.28 -1.00 -4.46
N VAL A 44 -0.67 -0.12 -4.77
CA VAL A 44 -0.54 0.91 -5.80
C VAL A 44 -0.45 2.27 -5.15
N ALA A 45 0.68 2.95 -5.36
CA ALA A 45 0.94 4.25 -4.76
C ALA A 45 0.36 5.40 -5.61
N GLY A 46 -0.34 6.33 -4.97
CA GLY A 46 -0.68 7.62 -5.55
C GLY A 46 0.50 8.59 -5.56
N TYR A 47 0.38 9.73 -6.23
CA TYR A 47 1.42 10.77 -6.23
C TYR A 47 1.81 11.16 -4.80
N GLY A 48 3.11 11.27 -4.53
CA GLY A 48 3.62 11.73 -3.23
C GLY A 48 3.25 10.84 -2.05
N SER A 49 2.75 9.62 -2.30
CA SER A 49 2.32 8.70 -1.25
C SER A 49 3.49 7.95 -0.66
N THR A 50 3.29 7.41 0.55
CA THR A 50 4.23 6.50 1.18
C THR A 50 3.55 5.16 1.45
N GLN A 51 4.09 4.05 0.96
CA GLN A 51 3.50 2.73 1.18
C GLN A 51 4.53 1.72 1.68
N THR A 52 4.14 0.89 2.65
CA THR A 52 4.97 -0.20 3.19
C THR A 52 4.24 -1.52 3.02
N ALA A 53 4.91 -2.51 2.42
CA ALA A 53 4.39 -3.86 2.30
C ALA A 53 5.20 -4.83 3.16
N GLY A 54 4.57 -5.95 3.54
CA GLY A 54 5.27 -7.14 4.05
C GLY A 54 6.06 -7.85 2.95
N GLY A 55 6.58 -9.04 3.27
CA GLY A 55 7.29 -9.87 2.30
C GLY A 55 6.42 -10.30 1.12
N ASP A 56 7.06 -10.76 0.04
CA ASP A 56 6.41 -11.38 -1.13
C ASP A 56 5.29 -10.53 -1.77
N SER A 57 5.38 -9.21 -1.64
CA SER A 57 4.35 -8.28 -2.10
C SER A 57 4.65 -7.69 -3.47
N ALA A 58 3.62 -7.18 -4.14
CA ALA A 58 3.75 -6.43 -5.38
C ALA A 58 3.46 -4.95 -5.13
N LEU A 59 4.43 -4.08 -5.42
CA LEU A 59 4.31 -2.64 -5.25
C LEU A 59 4.44 -1.94 -6.59
N THR A 60 3.46 -1.12 -6.96
CA THR A 60 3.48 -0.28 -8.15
C THR A 60 3.67 1.18 -7.77
N ALA A 61 4.79 1.77 -8.21
CA ALA A 61 5.20 3.13 -7.87
C ALA A 61 4.35 4.20 -8.56
N GLY A 62 3.95 5.19 -7.78
CA GLY A 62 3.41 6.45 -8.26
C GLY A 62 4.52 7.48 -8.44
N TYR A 63 4.25 8.53 -9.20
CA TYR A 63 5.22 9.61 -9.34
C TYR A 63 5.49 10.28 -7.98
N GLY A 64 6.77 10.38 -7.60
CA GLY A 64 7.18 10.98 -6.33
C GLY A 64 6.72 10.20 -5.10
N SER A 65 6.26 8.95 -5.24
CA SER A 65 5.96 8.11 -4.09
C SER A 65 7.22 7.54 -3.47
N THR A 66 7.11 7.13 -2.21
CA THR A 66 8.11 6.32 -1.50
C THR A 66 7.50 4.96 -1.19
N GLN A 67 8.20 3.89 -1.52
CA GLN A 67 7.76 2.53 -1.21
C GLN A 67 8.82 1.77 -0.44
N THR A 68 8.37 1.07 0.60
CA THR A 68 9.17 0.14 1.36
C THR A 68 8.67 -1.27 1.05
N ALA A 69 9.48 -2.02 0.30
CA ALA A 69 9.24 -3.41 -0.05
C ALA A 69 10.14 -4.30 0.82
N GLN A 70 9.59 -5.38 1.39
CA GLN A 70 10.37 -6.34 2.19
C GLN A 70 10.85 -7.51 1.32
N GLU A 71 11.56 -8.48 1.91
CA GLU A 71 12.10 -9.66 1.22
C GLU A 71 11.05 -10.31 0.28
N GLY A 72 11.49 -10.74 -0.91
CA GLY A 72 10.63 -11.41 -1.89
C GLY A 72 9.65 -10.49 -2.62
N SER A 73 9.55 -9.22 -2.21
CA SER A 73 8.67 -8.26 -2.86
C SER A 73 9.25 -7.75 -4.18
N ASN A 74 8.35 -7.43 -5.10
CA ASN A 74 8.67 -6.82 -6.37
C ASN A 74 8.19 -5.37 -6.37
N LEU A 75 9.10 -4.45 -6.67
CA LEU A 75 8.80 -3.03 -6.83
C LEU A 75 8.97 -2.66 -8.30
N THR A 76 7.89 -2.16 -8.90
CA THR A 76 7.81 -1.77 -10.33
C THR A 76 7.38 -0.33 -10.50
#